data_AF-A0A9E0TFX6-F1
#
_entry.id   AF-A0A9E0TFX6-F1
#
_cell.length_a   1.000
_cell.length_b   1.000
_cell.length_c   1.000
_cell.angle_alpha   90.00
_cell.angle_beta   90.00
_cell.angle_gamma   90.00
#
_symmetry.space_group_name_H-M   'P 1'
#
loop_
_entity.id
_entity.type
_entity.pdbx_description
1 polymer ?
#
loop_
_entity_poly.entity_id
_entity_poly.type
_entity_poly.pdbx_seq_one_letter_code
_entity_poly.pdbx_strand_id
1 'polypeptide(L)'
;MKNTHDDSPGASRDHTHSDPGAEKQCPSDAELIAPGMEHALSAGQTSGCPVPRGLTAQVGTLALQDRIWTRSLLLVDRFRVIRTIDIAVHCFAERPFKAALSAAQRAVRGMVKAHLLARYRTDRFMTVYGLTQQGAQWLEDRGFEAAASVRRVTDMTNPEHRLWSQFLTLCAEARGLQAMTEQELLLALNRDMKPEQSPVQGLLHVTTRSAGKRRHLTLRPDAVAIEPDGIAWYEVDRSARGSDRAASLRALVLAVGAQTTLGQPLRRVVVFSRTSRIHLRVLATLDGLVKDSAAVGLMEGRRQLKLVETGCYEVHQSVEVKLRDGRSQLQDRLAGHVIVQELPVWLPKVRLDGRGDWSMRGWFNENYLPYKRPVVMPPWQRPGSPLLITLDTG
;
A
#
# COMPACT_ATOMS: atom_id res chain seq x y z
N MET A 1 -1.42 19.70 -54.07
CA MET A 1 -2.30 18.90 -54.96
C MET A 1 -3.17 18.05 -54.03
N LYS A 2 -4.37 18.53 -53.65
CA LYS A 2 -5.71 18.22 -54.22
C LYS A 2 -5.92 16.70 -54.35
N ASN A 3 -6.67 16.04 -53.47
CA ASN A 3 -8.16 15.92 -53.31
C ASN A 3 -8.42 14.38 -53.35
N THR A 4 -9.35 13.69 -52.67
CA THR A 4 -10.74 13.92 -52.23
C THR A 4 -11.07 12.81 -51.20
N HIS A 5 -11.65 13.15 -50.03
CA HIS A 5 -13.05 12.85 -49.62
C HIS A 5 -13.75 11.67 -50.32
N ASP A 6 -14.26 10.73 -49.51
CA ASP A 6 -15.61 10.21 -49.69
C ASP A 6 -16.25 9.92 -48.33
N ASP A 7 -17.54 10.26 -48.25
CA ASP A 7 -18.35 10.47 -47.06
C ASP A 7 -19.63 9.59 -47.14
N SER A 8 -20.20 9.29 -45.98
CA SER A 8 -21.64 9.02 -45.73
C SER A 8 -22.18 7.56 -45.86
N PRO A 9 -23.40 7.25 -45.35
CA PRO A 9 -23.65 6.94 -43.92
C PRO A 9 -24.70 5.80 -43.68
N GLY A 10 -24.99 5.49 -42.41
CA GLY A 10 -26.34 5.06 -42.00
C GLY A 10 -26.45 3.79 -41.14
N ALA A 11 -26.91 3.93 -39.91
CA ALA A 11 -28.15 3.29 -39.41
C ALA A 11 -28.34 3.60 -37.91
N SER A 12 -29.34 4.45 -37.65
CA SER A 12 -29.95 4.67 -36.33
C SER A 12 -30.83 3.47 -35.97
N ARG A 13 -30.83 3.04 -34.70
CA ARG A 13 -31.92 2.26 -34.11
C ARG A 13 -32.22 2.76 -32.69
N ASP A 14 -33.22 3.62 -32.65
CA ASP A 14 -34.11 3.82 -31.52
C ASP A 14 -34.82 2.50 -31.18
N HIS A 15 -34.88 2.16 -29.91
CA HIS A 15 -35.99 1.37 -29.38
C HIS A 15 -36.53 2.02 -28.11
N THR A 16 -37.72 2.55 -28.30
CA THR A 16 -38.67 3.10 -27.34
C THR A 16 -39.14 2.08 -26.30
N HIS A 17 -39.38 2.63 -25.11
CA HIS A 17 -40.30 2.18 -24.07
C HIS A 17 -41.49 1.33 -24.56
N SER A 18 -41.82 0.28 -23.78
CA SER A 18 -43.18 -0.24 -23.60
C SER A 18 -43.26 -1.02 -22.29
N ASP A 19 -43.94 -0.44 -21.30
CA ASP A 19 -44.63 -1.14 -20.20
C ASP A 19 -46.13 -1.13 -20.57
N PRO A 20 -46.91 -2.19 -20.26
CA PRO A 20 -47.78 -2.05 -19.08
C PRO A 20 -48.06 -3.35 -18.29
N GLY A 21 -48.06 -3.19 -16.96
CA GLY A 21 -49.03 -3.68 -15.97
C GLY A 21 -49.68 -5.08 -16.07
N ALA A 22 -49.50 -5.87 -15.01
CA ALA A 22 -50.60 -6.61 -14.38
C ALA A 22 -50.22 -7.07 -12.95
N GLU A 23 -51.02 -6.63 -11.99
CA GLU A 23 -51.10 -7.11 -10.61
C GLU A 23 -51.40 -8.61 -10.55
N LYS A 24 -50.90 -9.31 -9.52
CA LYS A 24 -51.64 -10.37 -8.83
C LYS A 24 -51.02 -10.68 -7.46
N GLN A 25 -51.83 -10.45 -6.43
CA GLN A 25 -51.65 -10.81 -5.02
C GLN A 25 -51.92 -12.30 -4.77
N CYS A 26 -51.52 -12.72 -3.55
CA CYS A 26 -51.43 -14.04 -2.92
C CYS A 26 -52.68 -14.96 -2.96
N PRO A 27 -52.55 -16.21 -2.46
CA PRO A 27 -52.84 -16.51 -1.03
C PRO A 27 -51.74 -17.41 -0.40
N SER A 28 -51.33 -17.28 0.87
CA SER A 28 -52.04 -17.48 2.14
C SER A 28 -52.63 -18.88 2.30
N ASP A 29 -51.88 -19.79 2.95
CA ASP A 29 -52.47 -20.87 3.75
C ASP A 29 -51.85 -20.85 5.14
N ALA A 30 -52.73 -20.59 6.10
CA ALA A 30 -52.53 -20.70 7.53
C ALA A 30 -53.18 -22.00 8.00
N GLU A 31 -52.48 -22.76 8.85
CA GLU A 31 -53.11 -23.76 9.71
C GLU A 31 -52.87 -23.42 11.18
N LEU A 32 -53.95 -23.52 11.95
CA LEU A 32 -54.15 -23.04 13.31
C LEU A 32 -53.76 -24.09 14.38
N ILE A 33 -52.93 -23.65 15.33
CA ILE A 33 -53.03 -23.72 16.82
C ILE A 33 -53.51 -25.02 17.51
N ALA A 34 -52.74 -25.45 18.53
CA ALA A 34 -53.29 -25.88 19.82
C ALA A 34 -52.43 -25.39 21.01
N PRO A 35 -53.02 -25.16 22.21
CA PRO A 35 -52.58 -24.17 23.19
C PRO A 35 -52.01 -24.75 24.50
N GLY A 36 -51.36 -23.90 25.29
CA GLY A 36 -51.28 -24.05 26.75
C GLY A 36 -49.87 -24.11 27.33
N MET A 37 -49.41 -23.00 27.91
CA MET A 37 -48.83 -22.93 29.26
C MET A 37 -48.32 -21.49 29.49
N GLU A 38 -49.16 -20.70 30.15
CA GLU A 38 -48.68 -19.51 30.84
C GLU A 38 -47.87 -19.94 32.06
N HIS A 39 -46.59 -19.56 32.14
CA HIS A 39 -45.93 -19.37 33.41
C HIS A 39 -45.05 -18.12 33.40
N ALA A 40 -45.51 -17.16 34.21
CA ALA A 40 -44.73 -16.35 35.13
C ALA A 40 -43.56 -15.53 34.57
N LEU A 41 -43.84 -14.23 34.45
CA LEU A 41 -43.00 -13.11 34.87
C LEU A 41 -41.60 -13.49 35.39
N SER A 42 -40.58 -13.22 34.59
CA SER A 42 -39.26 -12.89 35.12
C SER A 42 -38.76 -11.64 34.41
N ALA A 43 -38.76 -10.53 35.16
CA ALA A 43 -38.09 -9.29 34.80
C ALA A 43 -36.58 -9.55 34.77
N GLY A 44 -36.10 -10.10 33.66
CA GLY A 44 -34.68 -10.23 33.36
C GLY A 44 -34.13 -8.86 33.00
N GLN A 45 -33.44 -8.24 33.96
CA GLN A 45 -32.58 -7.08 33.75
C GLN A 45 -31.84 -7.20 32.42
N THR A 46 -32.16 -6.32 31.48
CA THR A 46 -31.34 -6.06 30.31
C THR A 46 -30.09 -5.35 30.81
N SER A 47 -29.14 -6.13 31.32
CA SER A 47 -27.76 -5.70 31.55
C SER A 47 -27.22 -5.24 30.21
N GLY A 48 -27.34 -3.94 29.95
CA GLY A 48 -26.82 -3.29 28.76
C GLY A 48 -25.36 -3.65 28.64
N CYS A 49 -25.03 -4.49 27.66
CA CYS A 49 -23.66 -4.79 27.32
C CYS A 49 -22.97 -3.44 27.05
N PRO A 50 -21.96 -3.03 27.83
CA PRO A 50 -21.33 -1.73 27.63
C PRO A 50 -20.72 -1.73 26.23
N VAL A 51 -21.30 -0.93 25.33
CA VAL A 51 -20.69 -0.67 24.02
C VAL A 51 -19.28 -0.17 24.31
N PRO A 52 -18.22 -0.84 23.84
CA PRO A 52 -16.86 -0.40 24.11
C PRO A 52 -16.71 1.02 23.56
N ARG A 53 -16.62 1.99 24.47
CA ARG A 53 -16.62 3.43 24.15
C ARG A 53 -15.37 3.90 23.38
N GLY A 54 -14.54 2.97 22.89
CA GLY A 54 -13.40 3.20 22.01
C GLY A 54 -12.40 4.22 22.55
N LEU A 55 -11.62 4.85 21.67
CA LEU A 55 -10.64 5.88 22.02
C LEU A 55 -11.26 7.08 22.77
N THR A 56 -12.55 7.34 22.57
CA THR A 56 -13.30 8.40 23.28
C THR A 56 -13.53 8.10 24.76
N ALA A 57 -13.27 6.88 25.23
CA ALA A 57 -13.20 6.59 26.66
C ALA A 57 -11.85 6.98 27.28
N GLN A 58 -10.80 7.17 26.47
CA GLN A 58 -9.44 7.42 26.92
C GLN A 58 -9.01 8.87 26.64
N VAL A 59 -9.59 9.52 25.64
CA VAL A 59 -9.27 10.89 25.22
C VAL A 59 -10.57 11.66 24.98
N GLY A 60 -10.67 12.88 25.55
CA GLY A 60 -11.82 13.75 25.33
C GLY A 60 -12.02 14.10 23.86
N THR A 61 -13.27 14.27 23.42
CA THR A 61 -13.62 14.41 21.99
C THR A 61 -12.90 15.55 21.27
N LEU A 62 -12.76 16.71 21.92
CA LEU A 62 -12.03 17.86 21.36
C LEU A 62 -10.54 17.58 21.21
N ALA A 63 -9.92 17.00 22.25
CA ALA A 63 -8.51 16.60 22.21
C ALA A 63 -8.26 15.52 21.15
N LEU A 64 -9.19 14.58 20.98
CA LEU A 64 -9.11 13.56 19.94
C LEU A 64 -9.23 14.18 18.54
N GLN A 65 -10.12 15.15 18.35
CA GLN A 65 -10.24 15.89 17.09
C GLN A 65 -8.95 16.63 16.77
N ASP A 66 -8.40 17.39 17.73
CA ASP A 66 -7.16 18.12 17.57
C ASP A 66 -6.01 17.18 17.17
N ARG A 67 -5.84 16.05 17.88
CA ARG A 67 -4.84 15.02 17.53
C ARG A 67 -5.02 14.47 16.11
N ILE A 68 -6.26 14.16 15.71
CA ILE A 68 -6.55 13.67 14.36
C ILE A 68 -6.18 14.72 13.32
N TRP A 69 -6.53 15.99 13.56
CA TRP A 69 -6.26 17.09 12.64
C TRP A 69 -4.76 17.36 12.55
N THR A 70 -4.05 17.49 13.67
CA THR A 70 -2.59 17.67 13.71
C THR A 70 -1.87 16.58 12.93
N ARG A 71 -2.14 15.30 13.21
CA ARG A 71 -1.53 14.18 12.48
C ARG A 71 -1.85 14.20 10.99
N SER A 72 -3.10 14.52 10.64
CA SER A 72 -3.51 14.54 9.23
C SER A 72 -2.86 15.69 8.46
N LEU A 73 -2.73 16.87 9.07
CA LEU A 73 -2.13 18.05 8.44
C LEU A 73 -0.61 17.89 8.32
N LEU A 74 0.07 17.36 9.34
CA LEU A 74 1.49 16.98 9.26
C LEU A 74 1.75 15.95 8.16
N LEU A 75 0.83 15.01 7.98
CA LEU A 75 0.91 14.06 6.86
C LEU A 75 0.81 14.76 5.50
N VAL A 76 -0.07 15.77 5.37
CA VAL A 76 -0.18 16.56 4.14
C VAL A 76 1.05 17.42 3.92
N ASP A 77 1.65 17.97 4.97
CA ASP A 77 2.89 18.73 4.84
C ASP A 77 4.06 17.83 4.37
N ARG A 78 4.25 16.67 5.00
CA ARG A 78 5.24 15.65 4.62
C ARG A 78 5.10 15.26 3.15
N PHE A 79 3.91 14.87 2.73
CA PHE A 79 3.68 14.30 1.40
C PHE A 79 3.23 15.29 0.34
N ARG A 80 2.93 16.53 0.73
CA ARG A 80 2.35 17.63 -0.08
C ARG A 80 0.96 17.35 -0.67
N VAL A 81 0.58 16.09 -0.79
CA VAL A 81 -0.71 15.63 -1.30
C VAL A 81 -1.07 14.32 -0.64
N ILE A 82 -2.34 14.16 -0.31
CA ILE A 82 -2.88 12.94 0.29
C ILE A 82 -4.27 12.61 -0.26
N ARG A 83 -4.73 11.40 0.00
CA ARG A 83 -6.12 10.93 -0.16
C ARG A 83 -6.72 10.62 1.20
N THR A 84 -8.03 10.42 1.22
CA THR A 84 -8.73 9.98 2.43
C THR A 84 -8.25 8.63 2.96
N ILE A 85 -7.85 7.71 2.07
CA ILE A 85 -7.32 6.40 2.50
C ILE A 85 -5.99 6.52 3.23
N ASP A 86 -5.18 7.53 2.89
CA ASP A 86 -3.88 7.75 3.54
C ASP A 86 -4.10 8.21 5.00
N ILE A 87 -5.10 9.06 5.26
CA ILE A 87 -5.56 9.39 6.62
C ILE A 87 -6.16 8.16 7.34
N ALA A 88 -6.89 7.30 6.63
CA ALA A 88 -7.44 6.07 7.20
C ALA A 88 -6.33 5.16 7.75
N VAL A 89 -5.23 5.03 7.03
CA VAL A 89 -4.03 4.31 7.51
C VAL A 89 -3.37 5.06 8.65
N HIS A 90 -3.05 6.35 8.45
CA HIS A 90 -2.20 7.09 9.36
C HIS A 90 -2.83 7.37 10.74
N CYS A 91 -4.16 7.42 10.81
CA CYS A 91 -4.90 7.76 12.04
C CYS A 91 -5.76 6.62 12.59
N PHE A 92 -6.13 5.62 11.77
CA PHE A 92 -7.18 4.65 12.11
C PHE A 92 -6.86 3.20 11.66
N ALA A 93 -5.58 2.86 11.45
CA ALA A 93 -5.16 1.54 10.99
C ALA A 93 -5.58 0.39 11.92
N GLU A 94 -5.80 0.66 13.21
CA GLU A 94 -6.26 -0.32 14.19
C GLU A 94 -7.69 -0.80 13.94
N ARG A 95 -8.46 -0.06 13.13
CA ARG A 95 -9.88 -0.34 12.86
C ARG A 95 -10.05 -1.19 11.60
N PRO A 96 -11.16 -1.95 11.50
CA PRO A 96 -11.60 -2.52 10.24
C PRO A 96 -11.77 -1.43 9.17
N PHE A 97 -11.52 -1.77 7.90
CA PHE A 97 -11.44 -0.78 6.80
C PHE A 97 -12.64 0.17 6.74
N LYS A 98 -13.87 -0.36 6.80
CA LYS A 98 -15.10 0.45 6.77
C LYS A 98 -15.11 1.52 7.87
N ALA A 99 -14.74 1.15 9.09
CA ALA A 99 -14.71 2.05 10.23
C ALA A 99 -13.57 3.08 10.11
N ALA A 100 -12.40 2.64 9.65
CA ALA A 100 -11.25 3.52 9.39
C ALA A 100 -11.58 4.58 8.33
N LEU A 101 -12.12 4.16 7.18
CA LEU A 101 -12.52 5.04 6.08
C LEU A 101 -13.62 6.03 6.51
N SER A 102 -14.63 5.57 7.26
CA SER A 102 -15.70 6.44 7.78
C SER A 102 -15.13 7.53 8.70
N ALA A 103 -14.20 7.18 9.58
CA ALA A 103 -13.56 8.13 10.48
C ALA A 103 -12.71 9.15 9.71
N ALA A 104 -11.90 8.67 8.75
CA ALA A 104 -11.09 9.53 7.88
C ALA A 104 -11.94 10.49 7.04
N GLN A 105 -13.05 10.03 6.45
CA GLN A 105 -13.98 10.89 5.70
C GLN A 105 -14.60 11.99 6.56
N ARG A 106 -14.94 11.69 7.83
CA ARG A 106 -15.43 12.72 8.77
C ARG A 106 -14.34 13.74 9.10
N ALA A 107 -13.13 13.29 9.40
CA ALA A 107 -11.99 14.17 9.69
C ALA A 107 -11.69 15.10 8.51
N VAL A 108 -11.57 14.55 7.30
CA VAL A 108 -11.33 15.31 6.07
C VAL A 108 -12.44 16.32 5.80
N ARG A 109 -13.71 15.95 5.93
CA ARG A 109 -14.83 16.90 5.77
C ARG A 109 -14.74 18.06 6.76
N GLY A 110 -14.37 17.77 8.01
CA GLY A 110 -14.14 18.80 9.04
C GLY A 110 -13.03 19.76 8.64
N MET A 111 -11.85 19.24 8.26
CA MET A 111 -10.70 20.05 7.85
C MET A 111 -10.95 20.86 6.57
N VAL A 112 -11.70 20.32 5.61
CA VAL A 112 -12.12 21.06 4.41
C VAL A 112 -13.12 22.16 4.75
N LYS A 113 -14.10 21.89 5.62
CA LYS A 113 -15.05 22.92 6.10
C LYS A 113 -14.35 24.04 6.86
N ALA A 114 -13.29 23.70 7.60
CA ALA A 114 -12.43 24.67 8.30
C ALA A 114 -11.36 25.30 7.39
N HIS A 115 -11.40 25.06 6.08
CA HIS A 115 -10.45 25.58 5.09
C HIS A 115 -8.98 25.25 5.34
N LEU A 116 -8.67 24.21 6.14
CA LEU A 116 -7.31 23.73 6.39
C LEU A 116 -6.79 22.88 5.23
N LEU A 117 -7.70 22.20 4.53
CA LEU A 117 -7.42 21.41 3.33
C LEU A 117 -8.26 21.89 2.15
N ALA A 118 -7.66 21.90 0.98
CA ALA A 118 -8.37 22.11 -0.29
C ALA A 118 -8.53 20.77 -1.02
N ARG A 119 -9.73 20.54 -1.54
CA ARG A 119 -10.10 19.32 -2.28
C ARG A 119 -9.91 19.53 -3.77
N TYR A 120 -9.21 18.60 -4.43
CA TYR A 120 -9.02 18.59 -5.87
C TYR A 120 -9.44 17.25 -6.47
N ARG A 121 -9.87 17.29 -7.73
CA ARG A 121 -10.17 16.12 -8.54
C ARG A 121 -9.17 16.07 -9.69
N THR A 122 -8.39 14.99 -9.75
CA THR A 122 -7.41 14.81 -10.83
C THR A 122 -8.12 14.49 -12.16
N ASP A 123 -7.38 14.55 -13.26
CA ASP A 123 -7.84 14.14 -14.60
C ASP A 123 -8.41 12.70 -14.64
N ARG A 124 -7.84 11.80 -13.83
CA ARG A 124 -8.26 10.40 -13.61
C ARG A 124 -9.32 10.25 -12.53
N PHE A 125 -10.05 11.32 -12.21
CA PHE A 125 -11.17 11.33 -11.28
C PHE A 125 -10.83 10.91 -9.83
N MET A 126 -9.56 10.96 -9.43
CA MET A 126 -9.15 10.72 -8.05
C MET A 126 -9.39 11.98 -7.22
N THR A 127 -9.88 11.82 -5.99
CA THR A 127 -9.96 12.94 -5.03
C THR A 127 -8.69 12.99 -4.20
N VAL A 128 -8.01 14.13 -4.24
CA VAL A 128 -6.79 14.40 -3.47
C VAL A 128 -6.94 15.71 -2.69
N TYR A 129 -6.11 15.89 -1.68
CA TYR A 129 -6.14 17.06 -0.79
C TYR A 129 -4.75 17.67 -0.68
N GLY A 130 -4.70 19.00 -0.72
CA GLY A 130 -3.51 19.80 -0.45
C GLY A 130 -3.70 20.69 0.78
N LEU A 131 -2.59 21.05 1.42
CA LEU A 131 -2.55 21.93 2.59
C LEU A 131 -2.73 23.38 2.13
N THR A 132 -3.71 24.08 2.70
CA THR A 132 -3.93 25.51 2.43
C THR A 132 -2.96 26.38 3.24
N GLN A 133 -2.92 27.68 2.96
CA GLN A 133 -2.16 28.60 3.82
C GLN A 133 -2.69 28.62 5.24
N GLN A 134 -4.02 28.57 5.42
CA GLN A 134 -4.64 28.49 6.73
C GLN A 134 -4.31 27.16 7.45
N GLY A 135 -4.21 26.05 6.71
CA GLY A 135 -3.77 24.78 7.25
C GLY A 135 -2.31 24.80 7.71
N ALA A 136 -1.43 25.49 6.98
CA ALA A 136 -0.05 25.69 7.39
C ALA A 136 0.03 26.58 8.65
N GLN A 137 -0.67 27.71 8.68
CA GLN A 137 -0.75 28.57 9.87
C GLN A 137 -1.27 27.81 11.09
N TRP A 138 -2.29 26.98 10.92
CA TRP A 138 -2.87 26.17 12.01
C TRP A 138 -1.84 25.21 12.64
N LEU A 139 -0.89 24.71 11.84
CA LEU A 139 0.24 23.88 12.29
C LEU A 139 1.32 24.73 12.97
N GLU A 140 1.64 25.90 12.43
CA GLU A 140 2.58 26.86 13.03
C GLU A 140 2.11 27.33 14.41
N ASP A 141 0.81 27.60 14.57
CA ASP A 141 0.19 27.95 15.86
C ASP A 141 0.35 26.84 16.92
N ARG A 142 0.69 25.61 16.47
CA ARG A 142 0.95 24.43 17.31
C ARG A 142 2.44 24.06 17.37
N GLY A 143 3.32 24.92 16.86
CA GLY A 143 4.77 24.75 16.92
C GLY A 143 5.38 23.90 15.81
N PHE A 144 4.65 23.65 14.71
CA PHE A 144 5.18 22.91 13.56
C PHE A 144 5.47 23.85 12.40
N GLU A 145 6.68 23.75 11.84
CA GLU A 145 6.98 24.38 10.55
C GLU A 145 6.20 23.66 9.45
N ALA A 146 5.42 24.41 8.66
CA ALA A 146 4.61 23.85 7.59
C ALA A 146 4.54 24.80 6.39
N ALA A 147 4.28 24.24 5.20
CA ALA A 147 4.07 25.08 4.02
C ALA A 147 2.91 24.59 3.15
N ALA A 148 2.12 25.56 2.68
CA ALA A 148 0.98 25.30 1.81
C ALA A 148 1.39 24.53 0.54
N SER A 149 0.55 23.59 0.11
CA SER A 149 0.83 22.72 -1.04
C SER A 149 -0.21 22.80 -2.16
N VAL A 150 -1.23 23.65 -2.00
CA VAL A 150 -2.35 23.81 -2.95
C VAL A 150 -1.92 23.97 -4.40
N ARG A 151 -1.00 24.89 -4.71
CA ARG A 151 -0.51 25.12 -6.09
C ARG A 151 0.08 23.86 -6.71
N ARG A 152 0.78 23.05 -5.91
CA ARG A 152 1.37 21.80 -6.38
C ARG A 152 0.29 20.77 -6.74
N VAL A 153 -0.83 20.78 -6.01
CA VAL A 153 -1.94 19.84 -6.23
C VAL A 153 -2.79 20.26 -7.44
N THR A 154 -2.96 21.56 -7.70
CA THR A 154 -3.68 22.04 -8.89
C THR A 154 -2.98 21.67 -10.19
N ASP A 155 -1.65 21.69 -10.18
CA ASP A 155 -0.84 21.47 -11.39
C ASP A 155 -0.58 19.97 -11.65
N MET A 156 -1.10 19.08 -10.79
CA MET A 156 -0.87 17.65 -10.88
C MET A 156 -1.81 16.95 -11.87
N THR A 157 -1.22 16.34 -12.89
CA THR A 157 -1.93 15.49 -13.85
C THR A 157 -2.09 14.07 -13.31
N ASN A 158 -1.02 13.28 -13.16
CA ASN A 158 -1.11 11.86 -12.76
C ASN A 158 -0.22 11.47 -11.57
N PRO A 159 -0.69 11.66 -10.33
CA PRO A 159 0.11 11.38 -9.13
C PRO A 159 0.02 9.95 -8.61
N GLU A 160 -0.67 9.06 -9.33
CA GLU A 160 -1.12 7.80 -8.76
C GLU A 160 0.01 6.92 -8.23
N HIS A 161 1.13 6.87 -8.95
CA HIS A 161 2.30 6.10 -8.55
C HIS A 161 2.87 6.58 -7.22
N ARG A 162 3.03 7.90 -7.09
CA ARG A 162 3.46 8.55 -5.86
C ARG A 162 2.48 8.31 -4.72
N LEU A 163 1.18 8.38 -4.97
CA LEU A 163 0.17 8.13 -3.94
C LEU A 163 0.22 6.68 -3.44
N TRP A 164 0.55 5.72 -4.30
CA TRP A 164 0.73 4.32 -3.88
C TRP A 164 2.03 4.09 -3.10
N SER A 165 3.15 4.71 -3.50
CA SER A 165 4.38 4.60 -2.71
C SER A 165 4.22 5.19 -1.32
N GLN A 166 3.62 6.38 -1.21
CA GLN A 166 3.26 7.02 0.06
C GLN A 166 2.35 6.12 0.92
N PHE A 167 1.33 5.53 0.32
CA PHE A 167 0.42 4.62 1.01
C PHE A 167 1.14 3.40 1.59
N LEU A 168 2.04 2.78 0.82
CA LEU A 168 2.81 1.62 1.28
C LEU A 168 3.78 1.98 2.41
N THR A 169 4.40 3.16 2.34
CA THR A 169 5.19 3.73 3.45
C THR A 169 4.35 3.85 4.72
N LEU A 170 3.16 4.46 4.63
CA LEU A 170 2.24 4.58 5.77
C LEU A 170 1.77 3.23 6.30
N CYS A 171 1.56 2.24 5.43
CA CYS A 171 1.19 0.90 5.86
C CYS A 171 2.30 0.19 6.64
N ALA A 172 3.56 0.42 6.29
CA ALA A 172 4.69 -0.10 7.04
C ALA A 172 4.83 0.60 8.39
N GLU A 173 4.69 1.93 8.42
CA GLU A 173 4.70 2.72 9.66
C GLU A 173 3.56 2.33 10.61
N ALA A 174 2.37 2.04 10.08
CA ALA A 174 1.24 1.54 10.86
C ALA A 174 1.53 0.16 11.52
N ARG A 175 2.52 -0.59 11.03
CA ARG A 175 3.03 -1.82 11.66
C ARG A 175 4.24 -1.57 12.58
N GLY A 176 4.59 -0.32 12.85
CA GLY A 176 5.72 0.05 13.70
C GLY A 176 7.08 -0.03 13.01
N LEU A 177 7.13 -0.11 11.68
CA LEU A 177 8.39 -0.12 10.94
C LEU A 177 8.81 1.31 10.60
N GLN A 178 10.13 1.56 10.58
CA GLN A 178 10.66 2.73 9.91
C GLN A 178 10.52 2.52 8.40
N ALA A 179 9.89 3.47 7.70
CA ALA A 179 9.71 3.40 6.27
C ALA A 179 9.90 4.77 5.60
N MET A 180 10.29 4.74 4.34
CA MET A 180 10.61 5.92 3.55
C MET A 180 10.10 5.74 2.12
N THR A 181 9.62 6.81 1.51
CA THR A 181 9.46 6.89 0.05
C THR A 181 10.83 7.01 -0.63
N GLU A 182 10.91 6.84 -1.96
CA GLU A 182 12.15 7.06 -2.73
C GLU A 182 12.82 8.41 -2.38
N GLN A 183 12.03 9.49 -2.36
CA GLN A 183 12.55 10.84 -2.12
C GLN A 183 13.15 10.96 -0.71
N GLU A 184 12.44 10.45 0.29
CA GLU A 184 12.90 10.48 1.70
C GLU A 184 14.13 9.61 1.89
N LEU A 185 14.19 8.46 1.21
CA LEU A 185 15.36 7.58 1.22
C LEU A 185 16.58 8.29 0.63
N LEU A 186 16.44 8.97 -0.51
CA LEU A 186 17.57 9.71 -1.10
C LEU A 186 18.05 10.84 -0.20
N LEU A 187 17.15 11.54 0.50
CA LEU A 187 17.53 12.53 1.51
C LEU A 187 18.27 11.88 2.69
N ALA A 188 17.78 10.74 3.18
CA ALA A 188 18.41 10.00 4.27
C ALA A 188 19.82 9.50 3.91
N LEU A 189 20.00 8.94 2.69
CA LEU A 189 21.28 8.45 2.20
C LEU A 189 22.35 9.54 2.03
N ASN A 190 21.92 10.81 1.88
CA ASN A 190 22.81 11.93 1.63
C ASN A 190 22.85 12.95 2.79
N ARG A 191 22.23 12.64 3.94
CA ARG A 191 22.11 13.58 5.07
C ARG A 191 23.45 14.10 5.57
N ASP A 192 24.43 13.21 5.70
CA ASP A 192 25.77 13.50 6.25
C ASP A 192 26.84 13.60 5.15
N MET A 193 26.42 13.82 3.90
CA MET A 193 27.31 13.89 2.76
C MET A 193 28.17 15.15 2.81
N LYS A 194 29.49 14.99 2.63
CA LYS A 194 30.42 16.11 2.54
C LYS A 194 30.32 16.79 1.16
N PRO A 195 30.58 18.11 1.04
CA PRO A 195 30.49 18.83 -0.25
C PRO A 195 31.33 18.23 -1.39
N GLU A 196 32.43 17.55 -1.07
CA GLU A 196 33.36 16.95 -2.04
C GLU A 196 32.91 15.55 -2.52
N GLN A 197 31.91 14.95 -1.86
CA GLN A 197 31.44 13.61 -2.19
C GLN A 197 30.37 13.63 -3.26
N SER A 198 30.41 12.63 -4.16
CA SER A 198 29.33 12.44 -5.13
C SER A 198 28.08 11.90 -4.44
N PRO A 199 26.89 12.44 -4.76
CA PRO A 199 25.65 12.05 -4.11
C PRO A 199 25.29 10.59 -4.39
N VAL A 200 24.90 9.89 -3.33
CA VAL A 200 24.38 8.52 -3.40
C VAL A 200 23.09 8.53 -4.22
N GLN A 201 23.13 7.81 -5.34
CA GLN A 201 22.05 7.77 -6.33
C GLN A 201 21.12 6.57 -6.18
N GLY A 202 21.23 5.74 -5.14
CA GLY A 202 20.32 4.61 -4.96
C GLY A 202 20.72 3.67 -3.84
N LEU A 203 19.88 2.65 -3.64
CA LEU A 203 19.99 1.74 -2.50
C LEU A 203 20.78 0.46 -2.82
N LEU A 204 20.79 0.06 -4.09
CA LEU A 204 21.49 -1.13 -4.56
C LEU A 204 22.23 -0.86 -5.86
N HIS A 205 23.47 -1.33 -5.93
CA HIS A 205 24.28 -1.33 -7.14
C HIS A 205 24.42 -2.76 -7.64
N VAL A 206 23.84 -3.04 -8.80
CA VAL A 206 23.84 -4.39 -9.37
C VAL A 206 24.52 -4.40 -10.74
N THR A 207 25.15 -5.51 -11.07
CA THR A 207 25.67 -5.76 -12.42
C THR A 207 24.69 -6.68 -13.15
N THR A 208 24.28 -6.28 -14.35
CA THR A 208 23.45 -7.09 -15.24
C THR A 208 24.16 -7.39 -16.54
N ARG A 209 23.73 -8.43 -17.24
CA ARG A 209 24.10 -8.70 -18.64
C ARG A 209 22.84 -8.56 -19.49
N SER A 210 22.85 -7.63 -20.44
CA SER A 210 21.78 -7.48 -21.42
C SER A 210 22.40 -7.46 -22.81
N ALA A 211 21.90 -8.30 -23.72
CA ALA A 211 22.43 -8.47 -25.08
C ALA A 211 23.97 -8.64 -25.13
N GLY A 212 24.53 -9.44 -24.22
CA GLY A 212 25.98 -9.70 -24.14
C GLY A 212 26.82 -8.60 -23.49
N LYS A 213 26.28 -7.41 -23.23
CA LYS A 213 27.02 -6.30 -22.58
C LYS A 213 26.77 -6.27 -21.07
N ARG A 214 27.84 -6.05 -20.31
CA ARG A 214 27.78 -5.81 -18.86
C ARG A 214 27.26 -4.39 -18.63
N ARG A 215 26.19 -4.26 -17.83
CA ARG A 215 25.58 -2.97 -17.45
C ARG A 215 25.51 -2.86 -15.94
N HIS A 216 26.08 -1.79 -15.40
CA HIS A 216 25.93 -1.44 -13.99
C HIS A 216 24.64 -0.65 -13.82
N LEU A 217 23.80 -1.06 -12.87
CA LEU A 217 22.55 -0.40 -12.55
C LEU A 217 22.59 0.06 -11.10
N THR A 218 22.19 1.30 -10.89
CA THR A 218 21.85 1.83 -9.57
C THR A 218 20.34 1.78 -9.44
N LEU A 219 19.85 0.91 -8.56
CA LEU A 219 18.42 0.68 -8.35
C LEU A 219 17.90 1.52 -7.18
N ARG A 220 16.64 1.96 -7.31
CA ARG A 220 15.92 2.73 -6.29
C ARG A 220 14.55 2.10 -6.06
N PRO A 221 14.12 1.92 -4.81
CA PRO A 221 12.76 1.49 -4.51
C PRO A 221 11.80 2.67 -4.63
N ASP A 222 10.53 2.37 -4.92
CA ASP A 222 9.46 3.37 -4.80
C ASP A 222 9.20 3.72 -3.33
N ALA A 223 9.28 2.70 -2.47
CA ALA A 223 9.27 2.82 -1.02
C ALA A 223 10.09 1.70 -0.37
N VAL A 224 10.61 1.96 0.82
CA VAL A 224 11.40 1.00 1.59
C VAL A 224 10.90 0.95 3.03
N ALA A 225 10.95 -0.25 3.63
CA ALA A 225 10.76 -0.43 5.07
C ALA A 225 11.95 -1.17 5.67
N ILE A 226 12.31 -0.79 6.89
CA ILE A 226 13.37 -1.42 7.67
C ILE A 226 12.71 -2.40 8.64
N GLU A 227 12.97 -3.69 8.45
CA GLU A 227 12.54 -4.76 9.34
C GLU A 227 13.72 -5.24 10.21
N PRO A 228 13.46 -5.95 11.32
CA PRO A 228 14.52 -6.36 12.26
C PRO A 228 15.67 -7.18 11.64
N ASP A 229 15.41 -7.90 10.55
CA ASP A 229 16.39 -8.75 9.85
C ASP A 229 16.97 -8.12 8.57
N GLY A 230 16.51 -6.93 8.20
CA GLY A 230 17.01 -6.15 7.06
C GLY A 230 15.93 -5.41 6.27
N ILE A 231 16.25 -5.09 5.02
CA ILE A 231 15.45 -4.20 4.18
C ILE A 231 14.32 -4.95 3.45
N ALA A 232 13.13 -4.36 3.47
CA ALA A 232 12.03 -4.66 2.57
C ALA A 232 11.85 -3.57 1.51
N TRP A 233 12.04 -3.95 0.26
CA TRP A 233 11.93 -3.10 -0.93
C TRP A 233 10.53 -3.18 -1.51
N TYR A 234 9.88 -2.05 -1.76
CA TYR A 234 8.57 -1.97 -2.39
C TYR A 234 8.66 -1.36 -3.79
N GLU A 235 8.09 -2.05 -4.77
CA GLU A 235 8.02 -1.64 -6.18
C GLU A 235 6.56 -1.58 -6.61
N VAL A 236 6.10 -0.44 -7.15
CA VAL A 236 4.75 -0.23 -7.66
C VAL A 236 4.75 -0.33 -9.19
N ASP A 237 4.50 -1.53 -9.70
CA ASP A 237 4.43 -1.76 -11.14
C ASP A 237 3.08 -1.32 -11.73
N ARG A 238 3.12 -0.19 -12.43
CA ARG A 238 1.99 0.38 -13.18
C ARG A 238 2.09 0.18 -14.69
N SER A 239 3.10 -0.54 -15.18
CA SER A 239 3.44 -0.59 -16.61
C SER A 239 3.39 -2.00 -17.19
N ALA A 240 3.15 -2.09 -18.50
CA ALA A 240 3.66 -3.22 -19.26
C ALA A 240 5.21 -3.16 -19.20
N ARG A 241 5.85 -4.09 -18.48
CA ARG A 241 7.32 -4.18 -18.48
C ARG A 241 7.83 -4.38 -19.91
N GLY A 242 8.68 -3.47 -20.38
CA GLY A 242 9.59 -3.73 -21.49
C GLY A 242 10.74 -4.62 -21.04
N SER A 243 11.54 -5.13 -21.99
CA SER A 243 12.69 -6.02 -21.73
C SER A 243 13.63 -5.49 -20.64
N ASP A 244 13.92 -4.19 -20.65
CA ASP A 244 14.79 -3.54 -19.67
C ASP A 244 14.22 -3.58 -18.24
N ARG A 245 12.90 -3.39 -18.08
CA ARG A 245 12.25 -3.48 -16.75
C ARG A 245 12.19 -4.91 -16.23
N ALA A 246 12.07 -5.89 -17.12
CA ALA A 246 12.17 -7.30 -16.75
C ALA A 246 13.59 -7.63 -16.29
N ALA A 247 14.61 -7.18 -17.03
CA ALA A 247 16.01 -7.36 -16.66
C ALA A 247 16.35 -6.73 -15.29
N SER A 248 15.89 -5.49 -15.03
CA SER A 248 16.08 -4.83 -13.73
C SER A 248 15.40 -5.60 -12.58
N LEU A 249 14.20 -6.14 -12.79
CA LEU A 249 13.53 -6.97 -11.78
C LEU A 249 14.33 -8.24 -11.48
N ARG A 250 14.79 -8.94 -12.53
CA ARG A 250 15.59 -10.15 -12.35
C ARG A 250 16.88 -9.84 -11.59
N ALA A 251 17.53 -8.72 -11.90
CA ALA A 251 18.72 -8.26 -11.20
C ALA A 251 18.45 -7.92 -9.73
N LEU A 252 17.34 -7.24 -9.44
CA LEU A 252 16.91 -6.92 -8.08
C LEU A 252 16.66 -8.19 -7.26
N VAL A 253 15.95 -9.16 -7.84
CA VAL A 253 15.66 -10.44 -7.19
C VAL A 253 16.95 -11.22 -6.90
N LEU A 254 17.88 -11.27 -7.85
CA LEU A 254 19.19 -11.89 -7.64
C LEU A 254 20.12 -11.07 -6.71
N ALA A 255 19.74 -9.85 -6.33
CA ALA A 255 20.47 -9.06 -5.33
C ALA A 255 19.96 -9.30 -3.90
N VAL A 256 18.91 -10.11 -3.70
CA VAL A 256 18.43 -10.46 -2.35
C VAL A 256 19.56 -11.13 -1.56
N GLY A 257 19.76 -10.67 -0.33
CA GLY A 257 20.87 -10.98 0.56
C GLY A 257 22.09 -10.07 0.43
N ALA A 258 22.17 -9.22 -0.61
CA ALA A 258 23.25 -8.25 -0.75
C ALA A 258 23.11 -7.11 0.26
N GLN A 259 24.25 -6.55 0.69
CA GLN A 259 24.25 -5.36 1.52
C GLN A 259 23.78 -4.14 0.73
N THR A 260 22.88 -3.37 1.34
CA THR A 260 22.39 -2.11 0.76
C THR A 260 23.28 -0.94 1.18
N THR A 261 23.09 0.22 0.54
CA THR A 261 23.76 1.46 0.95
C THR A 261 23.39 1.91 2.36
N LEU A 262 22.31 1.37 2.95
CA LEU A 262 21.95 1.58 4.36
C LEU A 262 22.72 0.65 5.33
N GLY A 263 23.62 -0.20 4.82
CA GLY A 263 24.41 -1.14 5.64
C GLY A 263 23.65 -2.40 6.11
N GLN A 264 22.37 -2.51 5.77
CA GLN A 264 21.52 -3.66 6.06
C GLN A 264 21.29 -4.51 4.81
N PRO A 265 21.14 -5.84 4.94
CA PRO A 265 20.93 -6.70 3.79
C PRO A 265 19.53 -6.53 3.20
N LEU A 266 19.40 -6.63 1.88
CA LEU A 266 18.10 -6.76 1.22
C LEU A 266 17.49 -8.11 1.58
N ARG A 267 16.40 -8.14 2.34
CA ARG A 267 15.71 -9.38 2.73
C ARG A 267 14.47 -9.65 1.93
N ARG A 268 13.79 -8.59 1.45
CA ARG A 268 12.50 -8.75 0.78
C ARG A 268 12.37 -7.81 -0.39
N VAL A 269 11.82 -8.32 -1.48
CA VAL A 269 11.36 -7.53 -2.63
C VAL A 269 9.87 -7.77 -2.78
N VAL A 270 9.07 -6.71 -2.66
CA VAL A 270 7.63 -6.78 -2.83
C VAL A 270 7.25 -5.98 -4.07
N VAL A 271 6.69 -6.68 -5.06
CA VAL A 271 6.22 -6.08 -6.31
C VAL A 271 4.71 -5.98 -6.27
N PHE A 272 4.23 -4.75 -6.15
CA PHE A 272 2.83 -4.39 -6.20
C PHE A 272 2.39 -4.15 -7.64
N SER A 273 1.39 -4.89 -8.07
CA SER A 273 0.87 -4.85 -9.44
C SER A 273 -0.50 -4.18 -9.46
N ARG A 274 -0.66 -3.16 -10.30
CA ARG A 274 -1.93 -2.41 -10.35
C ARG A 274 -3.10 -3.20 -10.94
N THR A 275 -2.81 -4.09 -11.88
CA THR A 275 -3.82 -4.85 -12.63
C THR A 275 -3.40 -6.31 -12.74
N SER A 276 -4.36 -7.22 -12.86
CA SER A 276 -4.09 -8.65 -13.00
C SER A 276 -3.24 -8.97 -14.24
N ARG A 277 -3.39 -8.20 -15.32
CA ARG A 277 -2.50 -8.32 -16.51
C ARG A 277 -1.04 -8.02 -16.17
N ILE A 278 -0.77 -6.99 -15.35
CA ILE A 278 0.60 -6.67 -14.92
C ILE A 278 1.08 -7.74 -13.94
N HIS A 279 0.23 -8.17 -13.01
CA HIS A 279 0.51 -9.25 -12.06
C HIS A 279 1.02 -10.51 -12.76
N LEU A 280 0.25 -11.03 -13.73
CA LEU A 280 0.61 -12.23 -14.50
C LEU A 280 1.93 -12.08 -15.27
N ARG A 281 2.25 -10.87 -15.76
CA ARG A 281 3.53 -10.61 -16.45
C ARG A 281 4.73 -10.61 -15.50
N VAL A 282 4.55 -10.09 -14.28
CA VAL A 282 5.58 -10.15 -13.24
C VAL A 282 5.82 -11.61 -12.86
N LEU A 283 4.75 -12.39 -12.61
CA LEU A 283 4.85 -13.83 -12.33
C LEU A 283 5.60 -14.56 -13.45
N ALA A 284 5.21 -14.37 -14.71
CA ALA A 284 5.89 -14.99 -15.85
C ALA A 284 7.39 -14.65 -15.91
N THR A 285 7.78 -13.42 -15.56
CA THR A 285 9.19 -13.01 -15.49
C THR A 285 9.94 -13.76 -14.39
N LEU A 286 9.33 -13.92 -13.21
CA LEU A 286 9.93 -14.61 -12.08
C LEU A 286 9.95 -16.13 -12.29
N ASP A 287 8.91 -16.72 -12.86
CA ASP A 287 8.86 -18.14 -13.20
C ASP A 287 9.91 -18.51 -14.24
N GLY A 288 10.15 -17.63 -15.23
CA GLY A 288 11.30 -17.75 -16.13
C GLY A 288 12.63 -17.69 -15.37
N LEU A 289 12.77 -16.81 -14.37
CA LEU A 289 13.96 -16.74 -13.53
C LEU A 289 14.14 -17.98 -12.63
N VAL A 290 13.07 -18.60 -12.14
CA VAL A 290 13.15 -19.89 -11.42
C VAL A 290 13.83 -20.93 -12.31
N LYS A 291 13.36 -21.10 -13.55
CA LYS A 291 13.94 -22.04 -14.52
C LYS A 291 15.41 -21.73 -14.82
N ASP A 292 15.71 -20.47 -15.15
CA ASP A 292 17.06 -20.05 -15.52
C ASP A 292 18.04 -20.20 -14.34
N SER A 293 17.62 -19.84 -13.13
CA SER A 293 18.47 -19.94 -11.95
C SER A 293 18.70 -21.38 -11.51
N ALA A 294 17.76 -22.29 -11.76
CA ALA A 294 17.91 -23.72 -11.49
C ALA A 294 18.90 -24.42 -12.44
N ALA A 295 19.00 -23.95 -13.70
CA ALA A 295 19.90 -24.51 -14.71
C ALA A 295 21.39 -24.22 -14.46
N VAL A 296 21.71 -23.26 -13.59
CA VAL A 296 23.10 -22.94 -13.22
C VAL A 296 23.63 -23.96 -12.21
N GLY A 297 24.87 -24.45 -12.39
CA GLY A 297 25.52 -25.34 -11.43
C GLY A 297 25.78 -24.68 -10.07
N LEU A 298 26.05 -25.48 -9.03
CA LEU A 298 26.37 -24.97 -7.70
C LEU A 298 27.72 -24.22 -7.73
N MET A 299 27.71 -22.94 -7.37
CA MET A 299 28.88 -22.06 -7.31
C MET A 299 28.72 -21.13 -6.12
N GLU A 300 29.81 -20.77 -5.44
CA GLU A 300 29.75 -19.83 -4.33
C GLU A 300 29.13 -18.49 -4.77
N GLY A 301 28.26 -17.92 -3.92
CA GLY A 301 27.58 -16.67 -4.20
C GLY A 301 26.44 -16.77 -5.20
N ARG A 302 26.23 -17.92 -5.86
CA ARG A 302 25.07 -18.16 -6.73
C ARG A 302 23.78 -17.85 -5.99
N ARG A 303 22.82 -17.32 -6.74
CA ARG A 303 21.45 -17.10 -6.30
C ARG A 303 20.50 -18.00 -7.05
N GLN A 304 19.64 -18.70 -6.30
CA GLN A 304 18.59 -19.54 -6.84
C GLN A 304 17.23 -19.02 -6.37
N LEU A 305 16.30 -18.83 -7.30
CA LEU A 305 14.92 -18.48 -6.98
C LEU A 305 14.07 -19.76 -6.95
N LYS A 306 13.31 -19.97 -5.89
CA LYS A 306 12.40 -21.10 -5.72
C LYS A 306 10.98 -20.59 -5.48
N LEU A 307 10.01 -21.10 -6.24
CA LEU A 307 8.59 -20.82 -6.00
C LEU A 307 8.12 -21.61 -4.78
N VAL A 308 7.44 -20.93 -3.84
CA VAL A 308 6.89 -21.57 -2.62
C VAL A 308 5.37 -21.59 -2.64
N GLU A 309 4.75 -20.46 -2.92
CA GLU A 309 3.31 -20.33 -3.18
C GLU A 309 3.13 -19.35 -4.36
N THR A 310 1.97 -19.35 -5.01
CA THR A 310 1.70 -18.43 -6.11
C THR A 310 1.97 -16.97 -5.68
N GLY A 311 2.92 -16.32 -6.37
CA GLY A 311 3.34 -14.96 -6.04
C GLY A 311 4.30 -14.83 -4.86
N CYS A 312 4.83 -15.92 -4.32
CA CYS A 312 5.84 -15.90 -3.26
C CYS A 312 6.99 -16.83 -3.59
N TYR A 313 8.19 -16.28 -3.56
CA TYR A 313 9.41 -16.98 -3.91
C TYR A 313 10.45 -16.82 -2.82
N GLU A 314 11.25 -17.85 -2.59
CA GLU A 314 12.45 -17.79 -1.78
C GLU A 314 13.68 -17.57 -2.67
N VAL A 315 14.58 -16.72 -2.21
CA VAL A 315 15.91 -16.56 -2.80
C VAL A 315 16.91 -17.25 -1.91
N HIS A 316 17.61 -18.25 -2.46
CA HIS A 316 18.66 -18.99 -1.79
C HIS A 316 20.03 -18.53 -2.30
N GLN A 317 20.98 -18.37 -1.39
CA GLN A 317 22.39 -18.11 -1.68
C GLN A 317 23.21 -19.35 -1.38
N SER A 318 24.00 -19.80 -2.34
CA SER A 318 25.03 -20.82 -2.09
C SER A 318 26.20 -20.17 -1.33
N VAL A 319 26.49 -20.66 -0.12
CA VAL A 319 27.61 -20.21 0.72
C VAL A 319 28.54 -21.37 1.03
N GLU A 320 29.84 -21.09 1.17
CA GLU A 320 30.80 -22.05 1.68
C GLU A 320 30.62 -22.24 3.19
N VAL A 321 30.52 -23.49 3.63
CA VAL A 321 30.39 -23.87 5.04
C VAL A 321 31.51 -24.83 5.39
N LYS A 322 32.27 -24.49 6.43
CA LYS A 322 33.29 -25.38 7.01
C LYS A 322 32.61 -26.44 7.88
N LEU A 323 32.89 -27.71 7.59
CA LEU A 323 32.47 -28.87 8.33
C LEU A 323 33.38 -29.10 9.55
N ARG A 324 32.92 -29.95 10.49
CA ARG A 324 33.65 -30.26 11.73
C ARG A 324 35.01 -30.93 11.50
N ASP A 325 35.18 -31.58 10.35
CA ASP A 325 36.41 -32.25 9.92
C ASP A 325 37.36 -31.34 9.12
N GLY A 326 37.06 -30.04 9.02
CA GLY A 326 37.88 -29.05 8.31
C GLY A 326 37.63 -28.97 6.80
N ARG A 327 36.78 -29.84 6.22
CA ARG A 327 36.39 -29.76 4.81
C ARG A 327 35.37 -28.63 4.58
N SER A 328 35.35 -28.08 3.37
CA SER A 328 34.35 -27.10 2.96
C SER A 328 33.30 -27.74 2.06
N GLN A 329 32.05 -27.31 2.22
CA GLN A 329 30.95 -27.66 1.32
C GLN A 329 30.13 -26.43 0.98
N LEU A 330 29.66 -26.33 -0.26
CA LEU A 330 28.67 -25.33 -0.64
C LEU A 330 27.27 -25.76 -0.17
N GLN A 331 26.61 -24.88 0.58
CA GLN A 331 25.25 -25.09 1.05
C GLN A 331 24.37 -23.91 0.63
N ASP A 332 23.16 -24.20 0.13
CA ASP A 332 22.16 -23.17 -0.11
C ASP A 332 21.54 -22.72 1.22
N ARG A 333 21.60 -21.41 1.48
CA ARG A 333 20.96 -20.77 2.62
C ARG A 333 19.93 -19.76 2.14
N LEU A 334 18.82 -19.65 2.85
CA LEU A 334 17.80 -18.65 2.57
C LEU A 334 18.40 -17.23 2.72
N ALA A 335 18.42 -16.48 1.63
CA ALA A 335 18.85 -15.09 1.59
C ALA A 335 17.68 -14.14 1.89
N GLY A 336 16.47 -14.48 1.41
CA GLY A 336 15.27 -13.68 1.59
C GLY A 336 14.10 -14.11 0.69
N HIS A 337 13.13 -13.23 0.51
CA HIS A 337 11.88 -13.51 -0.19
C HIS A 337 11.54 -12.49 -1.28
N VAL A 338 10.79 -12.94 -2.29
CA VAL A 338 10.16 -12.07 -3.29
C VAL A 338 8.65 -12.31 -3.23
N ILE A 339 7.89 -11.24 -3.05
CA ILE A 339 6.42 -11.28 -2.98
C ILE A 339 5.85 -10.46 -4.13
N VAL A 340 4.90 -11.03 -4.86
CA VAL A 340 4.14 -10.35 -5.92
C VAL A 340 2.69 -10.29 -5.48
N GLN A 341 2.17 -9.08 -5.36
CA GLN A 341 0.85 -8.83 -4.81
C GLN A 341 0.12 -7.80 -5.67
N GLU A 342 -1.20 -7.90 -5.78
CA GLU A 342 -1.97 -6.81 -6.38
C GLU A 342 -2.09 -5.62 -5.43
N LEU A 343 -2.08 -4.40 -5.96
CA LEU A 343 -2.45 -3.24 -5.16
C LEU A 343 -3.93 -3.34 -4.79
N PRO A 344 -4.33 -2.94 -3.57
CA PRO A 344 -5.73 -2.92 -3.18
C PRO A 344 -6.46 -1.69 -3.79
N VAL A 345 -6.45 -1.59 -5.12
CA VAL A 345 -6.97 -0.44 -5.89
C VAL A 345 -8.49 -0.27 -5.79
N TRP A 346 -9.18 -1.26 -5.25
CA TRP A 346 -10.60 -1.22 -4.93
C TRP A 346 -10.88 -0.46 -3.63
N LEU A 347 -9.97 -0.47 -2.64
CA LEU A 347 -10.20 0.17 -1.34
C LEU A 347 -10.49 1.68 -1.48
N PRO A 348 -9.72 2.47 -2.26
CA PRO A 348 -10.04 3.89 -2.44
C PRO A 348 -11.38 4.16 -3.15
N LYS A 349 -11.96 3.15 -3.83
CA LYS A 349 -13.21 3.28 -4.58
C LYS A 349 -14.46 2.93 -3.76
N VAL A 350 -14.28 2.33 -2.57
CA VAL A 350 -15.39 1.95 -1.70
C VAL A 350 -16.25 3.17 -1.38
N ARG A 351 -17.53 3.07 -1.69
CA ARG A 351 -18.55 4.03 -1.29
C ARG A 351 -19.32 3.47 -0.10
N LEU A 352 -19.52 4.31 0.92
CA LEU A 352 -20.22 3.94 2.15
C LEU A 352 -21.70 4.29 2.12
N ASP A 353 -22.19 4.82 1.01
CA ASP A 353 -23.59 5.17 0.74
C ASP A 353 -24.45 3.95 0.34
N GLY A 354 -23.89 2.74 0.44
CA GLY A 354 -24.56 1.49 0.08
C GLY A 354 -24.64 1.23 -1.43
N ARG A 355 -24.10 2.12 -2.28
CA ARG A 355 -24.13 1.93 -3.73
C ARG A 355 -22.86 1.21 -4.20
N GLY A 356 -23.00 -0.10 -4.43
CA GLY A 356 -22.05 -0.94 -5.16
C GLY A 356 -21.35 -2.02 -4.33
N ASP A 357 -21.08 -3.16 -4.97
CA ASP A 357 -20.39 -4.31 -4.38
C ASP A 357 -18.87 -4.17 -4.54
N TRP A 358 -18.26 -3.32 -3.71
CA TRP A 358 -16.80 -3.20 -3.66
C TRP A 358 -16.22 -4.05 -2.53
N SER A 359 -15.22 -4.87 -2.86
CA SER A 359 -14.45 -5.64 -1.87
C SER A 359 -13.86 -4.72 -0.79
N MET A 360 -13.89 -5.15 0.46
CA MET A 360 -13.17 -4.52 1.58
C MET A 360 -11.92 -5.31 1.96
N ARG A 361 -11.57 -6.33 1.18
CA ARG A 361 -10.39 -7.17 1.40
C ARG A 361 -9.11 -6.37 1.22
N GLY A 362 -8.03 -6.84 1.81
CA GLY A 362 -6.72 -6.26 1.64
C GLY A 362 -6.36 -5.14 2.62
N TRP A 363 -7.01 -5.11 3.78
CA TRP A 363 -6.68 -4.21 4.89
C TRP A 363 -5.81 -4.90 5.97
N PHE A 364 -5.49 -4.19 7.05
CA PHE A 364 -4.59 -4.69 8.09
C PHE A 364 -5.10 -5.93 8.83
N ASN A 365 -6.41 -6.05 9.04
CA ASN A 365 -7.05 -7.19 9.72
C ASN A 365 -6.91 -8.50 8.94
N GLU A 366 -6.64 -8.44 7.63
CA GLU A 366 -6.42 -9.60 6.76
C GLU A 366 -4.92 -9.92 6.57
N ASN A 367 -4.04 -9.27 7.34
CA ASN A 367 -2.59 -9.43 7.21
C ASN A 367 -2.05 -9.09 5.80
N TYR A 368 -2.77 -8.25 5.05
CA TYR A 368 -2.47 -7.94 3.65
C TYR A 368 -1.53 -6.74 3.47
N LEU A 369 -1.58 -5.78 4.41
CA LEU A 369 -0.78 -4.56 4.41
C LEU A 369 0.26 -4.59 5.55
N PRO A 370 1.50 -4.10 5.32
CA PRO A 370 1.99 -3.47 4.08
C PRO A 370 2.13 -4.43 2.89
N TYR A 371 2.39 -5.72 3.15
CA TYR A 371 2.33 -6.81 2.17
C TYR A 371 1.91 -8.09 2.88
N LYS A 372 1.40 -9.09 2.15
CA LYS A 372 1.09 -10.42 2.69
C LYS A 372 2.40 -11.14 3.00
N ARG A 373 2.67 -11.38 4.29
CA ARG A 373 3.86 -12.14 4.69
C ARG A 373 3.78 -13.59 4.20
N PRO A 374 4.90 -14.18 3.74
CA PRO A 374 5.00 -15.60 3.44
C PRO A 374 4.55 -16.46 4.63
N VAL A 375 3.99 -17.64 4.37
CA VAL A 375 3.49 -18.57 5.41
C VAL A 375 4.58 -18.96 6.42
N VAL A 376 5.84 -19.00 5.98
CA VAL A 376 7.00 -19.31 6.82
C VAL A 376 7.38 -18.18 7.79
N MET A 377 6.79 -17.00 7.65
CA MET A 377 7.03 -15.84 8.51
C MET A 377 5.86 -15.62 9.46
N PRO A 378 6.11 -15.09 10.69
CA PRO A 378 5.02 -14.72 11.57
C PRO A 378 4.16 -13.62 10.93
N PRO A 379 2.83 -13.67 11.10
CA PRO A 379 1.95 -12.64 10.58
C PRO A 379 2.29 -11.28 11.19
N TRP A 380 1.87 -10.22 10.53
CA TRP A 380 2.05 -8.87 11.04
C TRP A 380 1.29 -8.67 12.36
N GLN A 381 1.96 -8.05 13.33
CA GLN A 381 1.30 -7.54 14.53
C GLN A 381 0.23 -6.52 14.15
N ARG A 382 -0.94 -6.60 14.78
CA ARG A 382 -2.04 -5.65 14.53
C ARG A 382 -1.58 -4.21 14.82
N PRO A 383 -1.96 -3.24 13.98
CA PRO A 383 -1.65 -1.83 14.26
C PRO A 383 -2.22 -1.40 15.62
N GLY A 384 -1.41 -0.66 16.38
CA GLY A 384 -1.89 0.09 17.54
C GLY A 384 -2.56 1.39 17.12
N SER A 385 -3.36 1.99 18.01
CA SER A 385 -3.95 3.30 17.73
C SER A 385 -2.87 4.39 17.82
N PRO A 386 -2.61 5.12 16.72
CA PRO A 386 -1.60 6.19 16.70
C PRO A 386 -2.08 7.45 17.45
N LEU A 387 -3.34 7.48 17.90
CA LEU A 387 -3.96 8.61 18.61
C LEU A 387 -3.79 8.53 20.13
N LEU A 388 -3.26 7.41 20.64
CA LEU A 388 -2.93 7.23 22.06
C LEU A 388 -1.52 7.71 22.40
N ILE A 389 -0.64 7.80 21.39
CA ILE A 389 0.72 8.32 21.54
C ILE A 389 0.64 9.85 21.52
N THR A 390 1.12 10.50 22.58
CA THR A 390 1.31 11.96 22.57
C THR A 390 2.37 12.28 21.53
N LEU A 391 2.08 13.21 20.61
CA LEU A 391 3.10 13.73 19.72
C LEU A 391 4.02 14.60 20.60
N ASP A 392 5.17 14.07 20.98
CA ASP A 392 6.20 14.88 21.63
C ASP A 392 6.67 15.90 20.60
N THR A 393 6.47 17.19 20.91
CA THR A 393 7.07 18.31 20.17
C THR A 393 8.54 18.36 20.53
N GLY A 394 9.36 17.60 19.79
CA GLY A 394 10.81 17.61 19.87
C GLY A 394 11.41 18.58 18.87
#